data_AF-A0A928CJ21-F1
#
_entry.id   AF-A0A928CJ21-F1
#
_cell.length_a   1.000
_cell.length_b   1.000
_cell.length_c   1.000
_cell.angle_alpha   90.00
_cell.angle_beta   90.00
_cell.angle_gamma   90.00
#
_symmetry.space_group_name_H-M   'P 1'
#
loop_
_entity.id
_entity.type
_entity.pdbx_description
1 polymer ?
#
loop_
_entity_poly.entity_id
_entity_poly.type
_entity_poly.pdbx_seq_one_letter_code
_entity_poly.pdbx_strand_id
1 'polypeptide(L)'
;MQSIHSEISLPTWLQNSINKNNFEKNSVVNPSIKNSIEEYYDLAYKRVVQIDNLSMLIPDSSVGVIDATGKYINEQNGSFGLCCSGYAKWIADGFYYPLRKKNHTRLRYMSIQDLRKPYPFLRGNKFTFQYEESRAPFFGLDWTRNIAKELAEEKYKKNFFYNSHDVTFSFKAEYVKDRGFPIEKIPEVLKEQTLLYPNRWYLVSINGDFGKNPTMIQHYHIAVFFPYFNKDGIFRLPVLERTRRTSFDYLLSRYENTYCHLVWLELDGKIELNLP
;
A
#
# COMPACT_ATOMS: atom_id res chain seq x y z
N MET A 1 -23.93 12.54 25.38
CA MET A 1 -24.03 11.09 25.08
C MET A 1 -22.70 10.64 24.50
N GLN A 2 -22.13 9.60 25.09
CA GLN A 2 -20.70 9.28 25.15
C GLN A 2 -20.03 8.97 23.79
N SER A 3 -18.86 9.59 23.58
CA SER A 3 -17.90 9.20 22.53
C SER A 3 -17.09 7.98 22.99
N ILE A 4 -17.19 6.88 22.26
CA ILE A 4 -16.31 5.71 22.45
C ILE A 4 -15.06 5.96 21.59
N HIS A 5 -14.06 6.61 22.18
CA HIS A 5 -12.69 6.49 21.72
C HIS A 5 -12.13 5.22 22.37
N SER A 6 -12.03 4.13 21.61
CA SER A 6 -11.22 3.00 22.03
C SER A 6 -9.75 3.39 21.86
N GLU A 7 -9.12 3.82 22.94
CA GLU A 7 -7.67 3.86 23.06
C GLU A 7 -7.13 2.46 22.75
N ILE A 8 -6.39 2.34 21.65
CA ILE A 8 -5.60 1.15 21.37
C ILE A 8 -4.43 1.18 22.35
N SER A 9 -4.59 0.50 23.49
CA SER A 9 -3.50 0.26 24.40
C SER A 9 -2.46 -0.61 23.67
N LEU A 10 -1.23 -0.07 23.55
CA LEU A 10 -0.11 -0.86 23.03
C LEU A 10 0.03 -2.14 23.87
N PRO A 11 0.28 -3.30 23.25
CA PRO A 11 0.54 -4.53 23.98
C PRO A 11 1.64 -4.33 25.03
N THR A 12 1.49 -4.92 26.21
CA THR A 12 2.38 -4.71 27.36
C THR A 12 3.85 -4.98 27.05
N TRP A 13 4.14 -5.89 26.11
CA TRP A 13 5.50 -6.16 25.65
C TRP A 13 6.11 -5.03 24.80
N LEU A 14 5.29 -4.25 24.11
CA LEU A 14 5.69 -3.06 23.34
C LEU A 14 5.88 -1.82 24.24
N GLN A 15 5.05 -1.69 25.27
CA GLN A 15 5.25 -0.69 26.32
C GLN A 15 6.57 -0.91 27.07
N ASN A 16 6.95 -2.18 27.25
CA ASN A 16 8.20 -2.58 27.88
C ASN A 16 9.44 -2.39 26.97
N SER A 17 9.28 -2.37 25.63
CA SER A 17 10.39 -2.16 24.70
C SER A 17 10.73 -0.69 24.47
N ILE A 18 9.75 0.21 24.58
CA ILE A 18 9.95 1.66 24.42
C ILE A 18 10.60 2.29 25.67
N ASN A 19 10.41 1.70 26.84
CA ASN A 19 10.85 2.28 28.11
C ASN A 19 12.31 1.99 28.54
N LYS A 20 13.16 1.36 27.71
CA LYS A 20 14.56 1.13 28.11
C LYS A 20 15.54 1.28 26.94
N ASN A 21 16.42 2.27 27.07
CA ASN A 21 17.73 2.41 26.41
C ASN A 21 18.68 1.22 26.68
N ASN A 22 18.23 -0.03 26.51
CA ASN A 22 19.00 -1.26 26.77
C ASN A 22 18.73 -2.33 25.70
N PHE A 23 18.58 -1.95 24.44
CA PHE A 23 18.29 -2.90 23.35
C PHE A 23 19.46 -3.84 22.98
N GLU A 24 20.61 -3.76 23.64
CA GLU A 24 21.76 -4.63 23.34
C GLU A 24 21.99 -5.77 24.35
N LYS A 25 21.28 -5.84 25.48
CA LYS A 25 21.50 -6.91 26.46
C LYS A 25 20.17 -7.41 27.04
N ASN A 26 19.78 -8.61 26.61
CA ASN A 26 18.74 -9.47 27.21
C ASN A 26 17.28 -9.24 26.80
N SER A 27 16.94 -9.59 25.55
CA SER A 27 15.57 -10.05 25.25
C SER A 27 15.64 -11.35 24.47
N VAL A 28 15.49 -12.47 25.19
CA VAL A 28 15.21 -13.77 24.58
C VAL A 28 13.79 -13.69 24.01
N VAL A 29 13.69 -13.28 22.75
CA VAL A 29 12.44 -13.39 21.99
C VAL A 29 12.07 -14.87 21.94
N ASN A 30 10.84 -15.21 22.35
CA ASN A 30 10.34 -16.58 22.34
C ASN A 30 10.62 -17.22 20.95
N PRO A 31 11.31 -18.37 20.88
CA PRO A 31 11.67 -19.01 19.62
C PRO A 31 10.50 -19.23 18.64
N SER A 32 9.27 -19.48 19.14
CA SER A 32 8.10 -19.66 18.28
C SER A 32 7.64 -18.36 17.59
N ILE A 33 7.77 -17.22 18.27
CA ILE A 33 7.47 -15.89 17.73
C ILE A 33 8.59 -15.45 16.78
N LYS A 34 9.84 -15.76 17.11
CA LYS A 34 10.98 -15.47 16.23
C LYS A 34 10.87 -16.22 14.90
N ASN A 35 10.51 -17.51 14.95
CA ASN A 35 10.31 -18.33 13.76
C ASN A 35 9.19 -17.76 12.86
N SER A 36 8.09 -17.28 13.42
CA SER A 36 7.00 -16.70 12.61
C SER A 36 7.37 -15.36 11.97
N ILE A 37 8.22 -14.54 12.60
CA ILE A 37 8.71 -13.28 12.02
C ILE A 37 9.62 -13.55 10.81
N GLU A 38 10.58 -14.48 10.96
CA GLU A 38 11.49 -14.85 9.87
C GLU A 38 10.73 -15.47 8.68
N GLU A 39 9.69 -16.26 8.95
CA GLU A 39 8.78 -16.78 7.93
C GLU A 39 8.09 -15.66 7.12
N TYR A 40 7.65 -14.59 7.77
CA TYR A 40 7.05 -13.46 7.06
C TYR A 40 8.06 -12.69 6.21
N TYR A 41 9.30 -12.54 6.66
CA TYR A 41 10.34 -11.89 5.87
C TYR A 41 10.74 -12.70 4.64
N ASP A 42 10.86 -14.02 4.78
CA ASP A 42 11.07 -14.92 3.66
C ASP A 42 9.86 -14.93 2.71
N LEU A 43 8.63 -14.89 3.25
CA LEU A 43 7.42 -14.77 2.44
C LEU A 43 7.40 -13.46 1.64
N ALA A 44 7.73 -12.32 2.25
CA ALA A 44 7.77 -11.02 1.59
C ALA A 44 8.77 -11.04 0.43
N TYR A 45 9.97 -11.56 0.67
CA TYR A 45 10.98 -11.74 -0.37
C TYR A 45 10.46 -12.62 -1.52
N LYS A 46 9.87 -13.78 -1.21
CA LYS A 46 9.29 -14.69 -2.22
C LYS A 46 8.18 -14.02 -3.03
N ARG A 47 7.32 -13.22 -2.41
CA ARG A 47 6.28 -12.44 -3.12
C ARG A 47 6.90 -11.46 -4.10
N VAL A 48 7.92 -10.72 -3.67
CA VAL A 48 8.61 -9.76 -4.53
C VAL A 48 9.21 -10.45 -5.74
N VAL A 49 9.93 -11.57 -5.54
CA VAL A 49 10.51 -12.34 -6.65
C VAL A 49 9.43 -12.85 -7.60
N GLN A 50 8.35 -13.41 -7.06
CA GLN A 50 7.23 -13.92 -7.87
C GLN A 50 6.57 -12.82 -8.70
N ILE A 51 6.32 -11.65 -8.09
CA ILE A 51 5.72 -10.49 -8.76
C ILE A 51 6.68 -9.96 -9.83
N ASP A 52 7.94 -9.72 -9.48
CA ASP A 52 8.95 -9.11 -10.36
C ASP A 52 9.16 -9.95 -11.64
N ASN A 53 9.28 -11.27 -11.51
CA ASN A 53 9.43 -12.19 -12.64
C ASN A 53 8.28 -12.10 -13.65
N LEU A 54 7.05 -11.93 -13.18
CA LEU A 54 5.88 -11.78 -14.06
C LEU A 54 5.71 -10.35 -14.57
N SER A 55 6.15 -9.36 -13.80
CA SER A 55 6.01 -7.94 -14.15
C SER A 55 6.80 -7.59 -15.40
N MET A 56 7.94 -8.25 -15.63
CA MET A 56 8.75 -8.12 -16.85
C MET A 56 7.99 -8.47 -18.15
N LEU A 57 6.89 -9.21 -18.05
CA LEU A 57 6.05 -9.60 -19.20
C LEU A 57 4.90 -8.63 -19.45
N ILE A 58 4.68 -7.65 -18.57
CA ILE A 58 3.58 -6.70 -18.64
C ILE A 58 4.10 -5.38 -19.22
N PRO A 59 3.59 -4.94 -20.39
CA PRO A 59 3.95 -3.65 -20.94
C PRO A 59 3.59 -2.50 -19.99
N ASP A 60 4.43 -1.46 -19.96
CA ASP A 60 4.13 -0.22 -19.25
C ASP A 60 3.24 0.69 -20.11
N SER A 61 2.27 1.36 -19.48
CA SER A 61 1.34 2.29 -20.14
C SER A 61 1.13 3.53 -19.27
N SER A 62 0.68 4.64 -19.87
CA SER A 62 0.33 5.85 -19.12
C SER A 62 -1.03 5.76 -18.42
N VAL A 63 -1.96 4.95 -18.93
CA VAL A 63 -3.37 4.91 -18.48
C VAL A 63 -3.93 3.50 -18.22
N GLY A 64 -3.18 2.46 -18.56
CA GLY A 64 -3.73 1.10 -18.61
C GLY A 64 -4.04 0.45 -17.24
N VAL A 65 -5.13 -0.30 -17.18
CA VAL A 65 -5.61 -1.03 -16.00
C VAL A 65 -6.38 -2.28 -16.45
N ILE A 66 -6.49 -3.31 -15.60
CA ILE A 66 -7.34 -4.48 -15.88
C ILE A 66 -8.73 -4.36 -15.26
N ASP A 67 -9.74 -4.78 -16.01
CA ASP A 67 -11.13 -4.86 -15.55
C ASP A 67 -11.39 -6.05 -14.61
N ALA A 68 -12.65 -6.19 -14.18
CA ALA A 68 -13.06 -7.29 -13.31
C ALA A 68 -13.01 -8.67 -14.00
N THR A 69 -12.87 -8.72 -15.33
CA THR A 69 -12.70 -9.96 -16.11
C THR A 69 -11.22 -10.29 -16.36
N GLY A 70 -10.32 -9.38 -16.03
CA GLY A 70 -8.87 -9.52 -16.21
C GLY A 70 -8.36 -8.92 -17.52
N LYS A 71 -9.22 -8.30 -18.32
CA LYS A 71 -8.84 -7.70 -19.61
C LYS A 71 -8.35 -6.28 -19.43
N TYR A 72 -7.38 -5.86 -20.24
CA TYR A 72 -7.00 -4.45 -20.35
C TYR A 72 -8.19 -3.57 -20.72
N ILE A 73 -8.37 -2.46 -20.00
CA ILE A 73 -9.19 -1.33 -20.44
C ILE A 73 -8.25 -0.23 -20.93
N ASN A 74 -8.43 0.16 -22.19
CA ASN A 74 -7.80 1.34 -22.78
C ASN A 74 -8.83 2.45 -22.91
N GLU A 75 -8.86 3.40 -21.98
CA GLU A 75 -9.42 4.72 -22.27
C GLU A 75 -8.28 5.55 -22.90
N GLN A 76 -8.22 5.52 -24.25
CA GLN A 76 -7.35 6.28 -25.19
C GLN A 76 -6.22 5.50 -25.90
N ASN A 77 -6.19 5.65 -27.23
CA ASN A 77 -5.07 5.42 -28.16
C ASN A 77 -4.47 4.00 -28.30
N GLY A 78 -5.14 2.94 -27.84
CA GLY A 78 -4.74 1.57 -28.18
C GLY A 78 -3.40 1.10 -27.57
N SER A 79 -2.84 1.84 -26.62
CA SER A 79 -1.64 1.44 -25.88
C SER A 79 -1.97 0.33 -24.88
N PHE A 80 -1.47 -0.88 -25.11
CA PHE A 80 -1.60 -2.00 -24.18
C PHE A 80 -0.56 -1.90 -23.06
N GLY A 81 -0.94 -2.24 -21.82
CA GLY A 81 -0.05 -2.24 -20.66
C GLY A 81 -0.73 -1.76 -19.38
N LEU A 82 0.04 -1.66 -18.29
CA LEU A 82 -0.43 -1.13 -17.02
C LEU A 82 0.30 0.17 -16.65
N CYS A 83 -0.46 1.15 -16.18
CA CYS A 83 0.09 2.31 -15.48
C CYS A 83 0.39 1.97 -14.02
N CYS A 84 0.90 2.94 -13.24
CA CYS A 84 1.25 2.71 -11.84
C CYS A 84 0.07 2.22 -10.99
N SER A 85 -1.12 2.81 -11.15
CA SER A 85 -2.33 2.41 -10.42
C SER A 85 -2.89 1.08 -10.90
N GLY A 86 -2.85 0.81 -12.21
CA GLY A 86 -3.23 -0.47 -12.80
C GLY A 86 -2.32 -1.61 -12.35
N TYR A 87 -1.02 -1.37 -12.26
CA TYR A 87 -0.04 -2.33 -11.77
C TYR A 87 -0.23 -2.65 -10.28
N ALA A 88 -0.47 -1.63 -9.45
CA ALA A 88 -0.80 -1.82 -8.04
C ALA A 88 -2.09 -2.65 -7.85
N LYS A 89 -3.11 -2.38 -8.67
CA LYS A 89 -4.34 -3.18 -8.72
C LYS A 89 -4.04 -4.63 -9.11
N TRP A 90 -3.27 -4.88 -10.17
CA TRP A 90 -2.92 -6.24 -10.60
C TRP A 90 -2.20 -7.05 -9.52
N ILE A 91 -1.28 -6.43 -8.77
CA ILE A 91 -0.64 -7.08 -7.62
C ILE A 91 -1.68 -7.45 -6.55
N ALA A 92 -2.55 -6.50 -6.17
CA ALA A 92 -3.57 -6.74 -5.16
C ALA A 92 -4.62 -7.78 -5.60
N ASP A 93 -4.98 -7.78 -6.88
CA ASP A 93 -5.83 -8.77 -7.52
C ASP A 93 -5.26 -10.18 -7.40
N GLY A 94 -3.92 -10.31 -7.41
CA GLY A 94 -3.24 -11.57 -7.14
C GLY A 94 -3.57 -12.17 -5.77
N PHE A 95 -3.78 -11.33 -4.75
CA PHE A 95 -4.23 -11.78 -3.42
C PHE A 95 -5.74 -11.93 -3.34
N TYR A 96 -6.48 -11.06 -4.04
CA TYR A 96 -7.93 -11.03 -4.04
C TYR A 96 -8.57 -12.24 -4.73
N TYR A 97 -8.05 -12.60 -5.90
CA TYR A 97 -8.66 -13.62 -6.76
C TYR A 97 -8.72 -15.01 -6.09
N PRO A 98 -7.66 -15.50 -5.39
CA PRO A 98 -7.73 -16.74 -4.62
C PRO A 98 -8.78 -16.72 -3.50
N LEU A 99 -8.90 -15.59 -2.78
CA LEU A 99 -9.91 -15.44 -1.73
C LEU A 99 -11.31 -15.54 -2.34
N ARG A 100 -11.52 -14.85 -3.46
CA ARG A 100 -12.81 -14.85 -4.13
C ARG A 100 -13.17 -16.22 -4.70
N LYS A 101 -12.21 -16.95 -5.27
CA LYS A 101 -12.39 -18.32 -5.78
C LYS A 101 -12.83 -19.30 -4.71
N LYS A 102 -12.40 -19.10 -3.46
CA LYS A 102 -12.83 -19.92 -2.32
C LYS A 102 -14.29 -19.65 -1.94
N ASN A 103 -14.74 -18.41 -2.09
CA ASN A 103 -15.99 -17.92 -1.48
C ASN A 103 -17.13 -17.72 -2.50
N HIS A 104 -16.84 -17.70 -3.80
CA HIS A 104 -17.80 -17.32 -4.84
C HIS A 104 -17.74 -18.23 -6.06
N THR A 105 -18.91 -18.47 -6.66
CA THR A 105 -19.06 -19.24 -7.92
C THR A 105 -18.68 -18.41 -9.15
N ARG A 106 -18.95 -17.10 -9.14
CA ARG A 106 -18.55 -16.17 -10.20
C ARG A 106 -17.21 -15.53 -9.88
N LEU A 107 -16.18 -15.97 -10.59
CA LEU A 107 -14.82 -15.45 -10.47
C LEU A 107 -14.71 -14.09 -11.16
N ARG A 108 -14.17 -13.11 -10.44
CA ARG A 108 -13.86 -11.78 -10.97
C ARG A 108 -12.73 -11.13 -10.15
N TYR A 109 -11.99 -10.25 -10.78
CA TYR A 109 -11.07 -9.33 -10.13
C TYR A 109 -11.82 -8.15 -9.48
N MET A 110 -11.09 -7.27 -8.80
CA MET A 110 -11.65 -6.04 -8.26
C MET A 110 -12.25 -5.18 -9.38
N SER A 111 -13.40 -4.56 -9.10
CA SER A 111 -14.13 -3.70 -10.01
C SER A 111 -13.49 -2.32 -10.09
N ILE A 112 -13.13 -1.86 -11.30
CA ILE A 112 -12.59 -0.50 -11.49
C ILE A 112 -13.58 0.55 -11.03
N GLN A 113 -14.88 0.34 -11.28
CA GLN A 113 -15.91 1.30 -10.87
C GLN A 113 -15.95 1.46 -9.35
N ASP A 114 -15.77 0.37 -8.60
CA ASP A 114 -15.72 0.41 -7.14
C ASP A 114 -14.42 1.07 -6.65
N LEU A 115 -13.29 0.74 -7.28
CA LEU A 115 -11.99 1.33 -6.93
C LEU A 115 -11.87 2.83 -7.27
N ARG A 116 -12.61 3.33 -8.27
CA ARG A 116 -12.66 4.76 -8.64
C ARG A 116 -13.56 5.60 -7.71
N LYS A 117 -14.30 5.00 -6.77
CA LYS A 117 -15.22 5.75 -5.89
C LYS A 117 -14.48 6.75 -5.00
N PRO A 118 -14.76 8.06 -5.11
CA PRO A 118 -14.09 9.07 -4.31
C PRO A 118 -14.77 9.30 -2.95
N TYR A 119 -14.04 9.93 -2.02
CA TYR A 119 -14.55 10.32 -0.69
C TYR A 119 -14.42 11.83 -0.39
N PRO A 120 -14.98 12.71 -1.22
CA PRO A 120 -14.65 14.14 -1.21
C PRO A 120 -15.07 14.88 0.07
N PHE A 121 -16.03 14.34 0.84
CA PHE A 121 -16.46 14.92 2.11
C PHE A 121 -15.72 14.36 3.34
N LEU A 122 -14.88 13.34 3.16
CA LEU A 122 -14.18 12.66 4.26
C LEU A 122 -12.68 12.97 4.29
N ARG A 123 -12.12 13.43 3.17
CA ARG A 123 -10.69 13.78 3.00
C ARG A 123 -10.53 15.15 2.34
N GLY A 124 -9.35 15.74 2.46
CA GLY A 124 -9.04 17.05 1.87
C GLY A 124 -9.81 18.19 2.54
N ASN A 125 -10.11 19.25 1.78
CA ASN A 125 -10.78 20.44 2.30
C ASN A 125 -11.67 21.13 1.23
N LYS A 126 -12.38 22.19 1.62
CA LYS A 126 -13.27 22.96 0.72
C LYS A 126 -12.56 23.50 -0.52
N PHE A 127 -11.27 23.84 -0.43
CA PHE A 127 -10.50 24.34 -1.56
C PHE A 127 -10.19 23.24 -2.56
N THR A 128 -9.89 22.01 -2.12
CA THR A 128 -9.65 20.89 -3.05
C THR A 128 -10.94 20.33 -3.64
N PHE A 129 -12.05 20.42 -2.90
CA PHE A 129 -13.36 19.91 -3.29
C PHE A 129 -13.84 20.44 -4.65
N GLN A 130 -13.61 21.72 -4.94
CA GLN A 130 -14.01 22.34 -6.22
C GLN A 130 -13.28 21.75 -7.45
N TYR A 131 -12.19 21.00 -7.24
CA TYR A 131 -11.36 20.40 -8.30
C TYR A 131 -11.53 18.88 -8.42
N GLU A 132 -12.47 18.26 -7.68
CA GLU A 132 -12.69 16.81 -7.73
C GLU A 132 -13.02 16.33 -9.14
N GLU A 133 -13.92 17.01 -9.86
CA GLU A 133 -14.33 16.63 -11.21
C GLU A 133 -13.24 16.89 -12.26
N SER A 134 -12.57 18.04 -12.18
CA SER A 134 -11.64 18.49 -13.21
C SER A 134 -10.23 17.92 -13.07
N ARG A 135 -9.80 17.60 -11.85
CA ARG A 135 -8.40 17.23 -11.55
C ARG A 135 -8.25 15.96 -10.72
N ALA A 136 -9.33 15.45 -10.12
CA ALA A 136 -9.31 14.27 -9.23
C ALA A 136 -8.09 14.23 -8.28
N PRO A 137 -7.86 15.28 -7.47
CA PRO A 137 -6.59 15.50 -6.77
C PRO A 137 -6.19 14.37 -5.81
N PHE A 138 -7.15 13.56 -5.36
CA PHE A 138 -6.91 12.45 -4.44
C PHE A 138 -7.12 11.07 -5.08
N PHE A 139 -7.09 10.97 -6.41
CA PHE A 139 -7.28 9.69 -7.10
C PHE A 139 -6.38 8.60 -6.52
N GLY A 140 -5.07 8.84 -6.39
CA GLY A 140 -4.15 7.84 -5.84
C GLY A 140 -4.45 7.45 -4.39
N LEU A 141 -4.94 8.38 -3.56
CA LEU A 141 -5.32 8.12 -2.18
C LEU A 141 -6.55 7.22 -2.11
N ASP A 142 -7.61 7.58 -2.82
CA ASP A 142 -8.85 6.81 -2.84
C ASP A 142 -8.64 5.44 -3.47
N TRP A 143 -7.85 5.37 -4.55
CA TRP A 143 -7.53 4.11 -5.22
C TRP A 143 -6.86 3.11 -4.27
N THR A 144 -5.81 3.56 -3.55
CA THR A 144 -5.08 2.68 -2.61
C THR A 144 -5.94 2.26 -1.41
N ARG A 145 -6.72 3.19 -0.85
CA ARG A 145 -7.70 2.91 0.22
C ARG A 145 -8.77 1.92 -0.23
N ASN A 146 -9.33 2.10 -1.43
CA ASN A 146 -10.37 1.22 -1.98
C ASN A 146 -9.86 -0.18 -2.25
N ILE A 147 -8.62 -0.34 -2.75
CA ILE A 147 -8.01 -1.66 -2.93
C ILE A 147 -7.89 -2.37 -1.59
N ALA A 148 -7.36 -1.70 -0.57
CA ALA A 148 -7.21 -2.30 0.76
C ALA A 148 -8.56 -2.65 1.38
N LYS A 149 -9.55 -1.77 1.25
CA LYS A 149 -10.92 -2.02 1.68
C LYS A 149 -11.52 -3.24 0.99
N GLU A 150 -11.52 -3.31 -0.34
CA GLU A 150 -12.07 -4.45 -1.09
C GLU A 150 -11.40 -5.77 -0.72
N LEU A 151 -10.06 -5.78 -0.58
CA LEU A 151 -9.34 -6.98 -0.17
C LEU A 151 -9.71 -7.42 1.26
N ALA A 152 -9.76 -6.47 2.20
CA ALA A 152 -10.10 -6.75 3.59
C ALA A 152 -11.57 -7.20 3.74
N GLU A 153 -12.50 -6.57 3.05
CA GLU A 153 -13.92 -6.95 3.05
C GLU A 153 -14.11 -8.36 2.46
N GLU A 154 -13.37 -8.71 1.41
CA GLU A 154 -13.39 -10.06 0.84
C GLU A 154 -12.79 -11.10 1.79
N LYS A 155 -11.69 -10.77 2.48
CA LYS A 155 -11.02 -11.67 3.43
C LYS A 155 -11.84 -11.89 4.71
N TYR A 156 -12.34 -10.81 5.30
CA TYR A 156 -12.95 -10.81 6.63
C TYR A 156 -14.48 -10.86 6.62
N LYS A 157 -15.11 -10.71 5.45
CA LYS A 157 -16.57 -10.77 5.27
C LYS A 157 -17.32 -9.78 6.17
N LYS A 158 -16.74 -8.60 6.36
CA LYS A 158 -17.33 -7.46 7.08
C LYS A 158 -16.94 -6.16 6.40
N ASN A 159 -17.72 -5.12 6.62
CA ASN A 159 -17.44 -3.79 6.06
C ASN A 159 -16.30 -3.08 6.81
N PHE A 160 -15.51 -2.31 6.07
CA PHE A 160 -14.46 -1.45 6.63
C PHE A 160 -14.67 0.00 6.22
N PHE A 161 -14.29 0.92 7.10
CA PHE A 161 -14.26 2.34 6.76
C PHE A 161 -13.12 2.60 5.78
N TYR A 162 -13.28 3.60 4.90
CA TYR A 162 -12.38 3.81 3.76
C TYR A 162 -10.89 3.98 4.15
N ASN A 163 -10.60 4.55 5.32
CA ASN A 163 -9.25 4.81 5.83
C ASN A 163 -8.77 3.81 6.90
N SER A 164 -9.47 2.67 7.09
CA SER A 164 -9.17 1.71 8.18
C SER A 164 -7.77 1.10 8.10
N HIS A 165 -7.14 1.18 6.92
CA HIS A 165 -5.84 0.59 6.62
C HIS A 165 -4.74 1.64 6.45
N ASP A 166 -5.01 2.91 6.77
CA ASP A 166 -4.00 3.96 6.74
C ASP A 166 -2.94 3.72 7.81
N VAL A 167 -1.67 3.93 7.46
CA VAL A 167 -0.59 4.05 8.45
C VAL A 167 -0.51 5.51 8.87
N THR A 168 -1.06 5.82 10.04
CA THR A 168 -1.15 7.20 10.57
C THR A 168 -0.22 7.48 11.73
N PHE A 169 0.53 6.47 12.19
CA PHE A 169 1.39 6.57 13.36
C PHE A 169 2.77 5.98 13.10
N SER A 170 3.80 6.73 13.50
CA SER A 170 5.20 6.30 13.55
C SER A 170 5.96 7.13 14.57
N PHE A 171 6.96 6.56 15.25
CA PHE A 171 7.88 7.35 16.07
C PHE A 171 8.99 8.02 15.24
N LYS A 172 9.06 7.74 13.92
CA LYS A 172 10.12 8.22 13.02
C LYS A 172 9.77 9.48 12.27
N ALA A 173 8.49 9.77 12.10
CA ALA A 173 8.01 10.95 11.41
C ALA A 173 6.57 11.30 11.82
N GLU A 174 6.24 12.59 11.76
CA GLU A 174 4.88 13.06 11.94
C GLU A 174 4.04 12.76 10.69
N TYR A 175 2.82 12.27 10.91
CA TYR A 175 1.86 12.02 9.85
C TYR A 175 1.08 13.29 9.52
N VAL A 176 1.08 13.70 8.25
CA VAL A 176 0.25 14.79 7.76
C VAL A 176 -1.03 14.24 7.18
N LYS A 177 -2.19 14.69 7.68
CA LYS A 177 -3.51 14.20 7.29
C LYS A 177 -3.68 14.15 5.76
N ASP A 178 -4.11 13.00 5.26
CA ASP A 178 -4.33 12.66 3.85
C ASP A 178 -3.09 12.73 2.95
N ARG A 179 -1.93 13.20 3.46
CA ARG A 179 -0.66 13.26 2.72
C ARG A 179 0.27 12.12 3.09
N GLY A 180 0.27 11.68 4.35
CA GLY A 180 1.20 10.68 4.84
C GLY A 180 2.46 11.27 5.46
N PHE A 181 3.56 10.55 5.31
CA PHE A 181 4.87 10.94 5.84
C PHE A 181 5.73 11.57 4.75
N PRO A 182 6.68 12.46 5.09
CA PRO A 182 7.68 12.93 4.13
C PRO A 182 8.42 11.76 3.48
N ILE A 183 8.63 11.81 2.16
CA ILE A 183 9.18 10.70 1.39
C ILE A 183 10.54 10.25 1.95
N GLU A 184 11.41 11.18 2.34
CA GLU A 184 12.74 10.89 2.88
C GLU A 184 12.71 10.11 4.20
N LYS A 185 11.58 10.13 4.92
CA LYS A 185 11.37 9.39 6.17
C LYS A 185 10.79 8.00 5.98
N ILE A 186 10.36 7.65 4.77
CA ILE A 186 9.70 6.38 4.48
C ILE A 186 10.56 5.15 4.81
N PRO A 187 11.88 5.10 4.56
CA PRO A 187 12.69 3.96 4.97
C PRO A 187 12.69 3.76 6.49
N GLU A 188 12.75 4.83 7.27
CA GLU A 188 12.72 4.77 8.74
C GLU A 188 11.35 4.31 9.24
N VAL A 189 10.27 4.90 8.72
CA VAL A 189 8.87 4.54 9.03
C VAL A 189 8.63 3.07 8.71
N LEU A 190 8.97 2.60 7.50
CA LEU A 190 8.71 1.21 7.12
C LEU A 190 9.60 0.22 7.87
N LYS A 191 10.83 0.60 8.22
CA LYS A 191 11.68 -0.24 9.08
C LYS A 191 11.02 -0.47 10.44
N GLU A 192 10.45 0.57 11.04
CA GLU A 192 9.66 0.45 12.27
C GLU A 192 8.40 -0.41 12.04
N GLN A 193 7.63 -0.12 11.00
CA GLN A 193 6.40 -0.86 10.73
C GLN A 193 6.66 -2.36 10.47
N THR A 194 7.77 -2.73 9.82
CA THR A 194 8.15 -4.13 9.58
C THR A 194 8.58 -4.87 10.85
N LEU A 195 9.11 -4.16 11.85
CA LEU A 195 9.39 -4.76 13.17
C LEU A 195 8.12 -4.97 13.97
N LEU A 196 7.17 -4.03 13.88
CA LEU A 196 5.89 -4.09 14.60
C LEU A 196 4.87 -5.03 13.95
N TYR A 197 4.87 -5.09 12.62
CA TYR A 197 3.87 -5.75 11.79
C TYR A 197 4.55 -6.46 10.60
N PRO A 198 5.29 -7.54 10.85
CA PRO A 198 6.08 -8.24 9.83
C PRO A 198 5.22 -8.84 8.71
N ASN A 199 3.92 -9.02 8.95
CA ASN A 199 2.95 -9.61 8.02
C ASN A 199 2.31 -8.60 7.06
N ARG A 200 2.92 -7.41 6.84
CA ARG A 200 2.32 -6.34 6.03
C ARG A 200 3.13 -6.00 4.79
N TRP A 201 2.42 -5.65 3.72
CA TRP A 201 2.93 -4.93 2.57
C TRP A 201 2.08 -3.66 2.35
N TYR A 202 2.55 -2.74 1.52
CA TYR A 202 2.00 -1.39 1.49
C TYR A 202 1.72 -0.94 0.07
N LEU A 203 0.51 -0.41 -0.13
CA LEU A 203 0.21 0.50 -1.23
C LEU A 203 0.61 1.91 -0.83
N VAL A 204 1.20 2.63 -1.78
CA VAL A 204 1.83 3.92 -1.52
C VAL A 204 1.27 4.92 -2.49
N SER A 205 0.63 5.96 -1.98
CA SER A 205 0.22 7.09 -2.80
C SER A 205 1.16 8.27 -2.59
N ILE A 206 1.97 8.56 -3.61
CA ILE A 206 2.91 9.68 -3.60
C ILE A 206 2.17 10.96 -3.99
N ASN A 207 2.38 12.01 -3.21
CA ASN A 207 1.68 13.27 -3.38
C ASN A 207 2.56 14.48 -3.07
N GLY A 208 2.26 15.57 -3.75
CA GLY A 208 2.98 16.83 -3.64
C GLY A 208 2.25 17.94 -4.39
N ASP A 209 2.86 19.11 -4.41
CA ASP A 209 2.35 20.26 -5.16
C ASP A 209 2.36 19.96 -6.66
N PHE A 210 1.20 20.10 -7.30
CA PHE A 210 1.04 19.77 -8.72
C PHE A 210 0.18 20.80 -9.47
N GLY A 211 0.49 20.96 -10.75
CA GLY A 211 -0.21 21.82 -11.70
C GLY A 211 0.02 23.31 -11.48
N LYS A 212 -0.66 24.12 -12.29
CA LYS A 212 -0.66 25.58 -12.26
C LYS A 212 -2.11 26.08 -12.20
N ASN A 213 -2.36 27.19 -11.52
CA ASN A 213 -3.66 27.86 -11.44
C ASN A 213 -4.83 27.01 -10.88
N PRO A 214 -4.86 26.70 -9.57
CA PRO A 214 -3.82 26.89 -8.57
C PRO A 214 -2.89 25.69 -8.50
N THR A 215 -1.68 25.90 -7.97
CA THR A 215 -0.88 24.78 -7.48
C THR A 215 -1.57 24.21 -6.24
N MET A 216 -1.68 22.88 -6.18
CA MET A 216 -2.36 22.19 -5.07
C MET A 216 -1.78 20.79 -4.88
N ILE A 217 -1.97 20.23 -3.69
CA ILE A 217 -1.60 18.85 -3.39
C ILE A 217 -2.40 17.89 -4.27
N GLN A 218 -1.68 16.98 -4.93
CA GLN A 218 -2.27 15.87 -5.69
C GLN A 218 -1.55 14.54 -5.46
N HIS A 219 -2.32 13.46 -5.51
CA HIS A 219 -1.89 12.07 -5.44
C HIS A 219 -1.69 11.49 -6.84
N TYR A 220 -0.50 11.72 -7.41
CA TYR A 220 -0.25 11.51 -8.84
C TYR A 220 0.53 10.22 -9.18
N HIS A 221 1.09 9.52 -8.19
CA HIS A 221 1.82 8.27 -8.43
C HIS A 221 1.51 7.22 -7.38
N ILE A 222 1.53 5.95 -7.80
CA ILE A 222 1.32 4.81 -6.91
C ILE A 222 2.51 3.85 -7.01
N ALA A 223 3.00 3.41 -5.86
CA ALA A 223 3.99 2.36 -5.73
C ALA A 223 3.50 1.27 -4.77
N VAL A 224 4.17 0.12 -4.79
CA VAL A 224 3.93 -0.98 -3.86
C VAL A 224 5.24 -1.34 -3.16
N PHE A 225 5.21 -1.42 -1.84
CA PHE A 225 6.36 -1.76 -1.02
C PHE A 225 6.15 -3.09 -0.29
N PHE A 226 7.19 -3.92 -0.32
CA PHE A 226 7.26 -5.18 0.43
C PHE A 226 8.49 -5.15 1.34
N PRO A 227 8.45 -4.39 2.46
CA PRO A 227 9.61 -4.26 3.33
C PRO A 227 9.86 -5.56 4.12
N TYR A 228 11.12 -5.96 4.23
CA TYR A 228 11.52 -7.16 5.00
C TYR A 228 12.95 -7.02 5.51
N PHE A 229 13.35 -7.84 6.48
CA PHE A 229 14.75 -8.03 6.84
C PHE A 229 15.28 -9.30 6.18
N ASN A 230 16.44 -9.23 5.52
CA ASN A 230 17.06 -10.43 4.96
C ASN A 230 17.67 -11.31 6.08
N LYS A 231 18.24 -12.45 5.71
CA LYS A 231 18.86 -13.40 6.67
C LYS A 231 20.01 -12.79 7.49
N ASP A 232 20.62 -11.72 7.01
CA ASP A 232 21.70 -10.99 7.70
C ASP A 232 21.16 -9.88 8.62
N GLY A 233 19.83 -9.74 8.74
CA GLY A 233 19.21 -8.66 9.51
C GLY A 233 19.29 -7.29 8.82
N ILE A 234 19.56 -7.25 7.51
CA ILE A 234 19.59 -6.01 6.72
C ILE A 234 18.17 -5.71 6.23
N PHE A 235 17.68 -4.51 6.55
CA PHE A 235 16.40 -4.01 6.06
C PHE A 235 16.44 -3.81 4.53
N ARG A 236 15.43 -4.35 3.84
CA ARG A 236 15.25 -4.26 2.40
C ARG A 236 13.90 -3.61 2.11
N LEU A 237 13.90 -2.67 1.18
CA LEU A 237 12.70 -1.98 0.69
C LEU A 237 12.62 -2.09 -0.84
N PRO A 238 12.17 -3.23 -1.38
CA PRO A 238 11.80 -3.34 -2.78
C PRO A 238 10.65 -2.37 -3.10
N VAL A 239 10.83 -1.61 -4.18
CA VAL A 239 9.81 -0.73 -4.73
C VAL A 239 9.31 -1.35 -6.02
N LEU A 240 8.01 -1.59 -6.11
CA LEU A 240 7.35 -2.07 -7.33
C LEU A 240 6.49 -0.94 -7.87
N GLU A 241 6.78 -0.50 -9.09
CA GLU A 241 6.07 0.58 -9.75
C GLU A 241 6.16 0.42 -11.27
N ARG A 242 5.09 0.79 -12.00
CA ARG A 242 5.08 0.76 -13.47
C ARG A 242 5.67 -0.52 -14.08
N THR A 243 5.14 -1.67 -13.65
CA THR A 243 5.50 -3.02 -14.12
C THR A 243 6.96 -3.43 -13.93
N ARG A 244 7.69 -2.80 -13.00
CA ARG A 244 9.07 -3.15 -12.69
C ARG A 244 9.39 -2.98 -11.21
N ARG A 245 10.43 -3.69 -10.78
CA ARG A 245 11.11 -3.42 -9.52
C ARG A 245 12.16 -2.33 -9.68
N THR A 246 12.14 -1.36 -8.78
CA THR A 246 13.11 -0.27 -8.65
C THR A 246 13.67 -0.22 -7.23
N SER A 247 14.60 0.71 -7.00
CA SER A 247 15.12 1.04 -5.66
C SER A 247 14.39 2.24 -5.07
N PHE A 248 14.38 2.33 -3.74
CA PHE A 248 13.88 3.52 -3.06
C PHE A 248 14.66 4.79 -3.44
N ASP A 249 15.99 4.73 -3.62
CA ASP A 249 16.79 5.89 -4.03
C ASP A 249 16.35 6.45 -5.39
N TYR A 250 16.07 5.58 -6.35
CA TYR A 250 15.49 5.94 -7.65
C TYR A 250 14.07 6.52 -7.56
N LEU A 251 13.29 6.10 -6.56
CA LEU A 251 11.98 6.69 -6.29
C LEU A 251 12.13 8.10 -5.72
N LEU A 252 13.00 8.25 -4.70
CA LEU A 252 13.28 9.50 -4.02
C LEU A 252 13.78 10.57 -5.00
N SER A 253 14.73 10.23 -5.88
CA SER A 253 15.30 11.17 -6.86
C SER A 253 14.28 11.72 -7.87
N ARG A 254 13.13 11.06 -8.04
CA ARG A 254 12.05 11.50 -8.95
C ARG A 254 10.94 12.27 -8.24
N TYR A 255 10.85 12.14 -6.92
CA TYR A 255 9.76 12.66 -6.12
C TYR A 255 10.31 13.37 -4.87
N GLU A 256 11.40 14.11 -4.99
CA GLU A 256 11.98 14.87 -3.87
C GLU A 256 10.99 15.89 -3.31
N ASN A 257 11.05 16.13 -2.00
CA ASN A 257 10.16 17.06 -1.28
C ASN A 257 8.65 16.72 -1.39
N THR A 258 8.33 15.42 -1.52
CA THR A 258 6.96 14.92 -1.57
C THR A 258 6.60 14.12 -0.32
N TYR A 259 5.36 13.66 -0.26
CA TYR A 259 4.84 12.83 0.81
C TYR A 259 4.38 11.49 0.25
N CYS A 260 4.43 10.46 1.08
CA CYS A 260 3.89 9.15 0.79
C CYS A 260 2.82 8.78 1.81
N HIS A 261 1.59 8.63 1.33
CA HIS A 261 0.51 8.05 2.10
C HIS A 261 0.58 6.52 1.99
N LEU A 262 0.71 5.84 3.13
CA LEU A 262 0.87 4.40 3.20
C LEU A 262 -0.46 3.74 3.61
N VAL A 263 -0.89 2.75 2.82
CA VAL A 263 -2.03 1.89 3.13
C VAL A 263 -1.53 0.46 3.26
N TRP A 264 -1.75 -0.17 4.41
CA TRP A 264 -1.25 -1.52 4.66
C TRP A 264 -2.23 -2.61 4.23
N LEU A 265 -1.69 -3.73 3.77
CA LEU A 265 -2.43 -4.96 3.47
C LEU A 265 -1.66 -6.13 4.07
N GLU A 266 -2.37 -7.23 4.31
CA GLU A 266 -1.75 -8.42 4.88
C GLU A 266 -1.08 -9.26 3.80
N LEU A 267 0.07 -9.83 4.17
CA LEU A 267 0.96 -10.58 3.28
C LEU A 267 0.59 -12.07 3.18
N ASP A 268 -0.15 -12.57 4.16
CA ASP A 268 -0.55 -13.97 4.27
C ASP A 268 -1.58 -14.37 3.20
N GLY A 269 -1.78 -15.68 3.08
CA GLY A 269 -2.69 -16.27 2.10
C GLY A 269 -2.00 -16.66 0.80
N LYS A 270 -2.80 -17.08 -0.18
CA LYS A 270 -2.31 -17.48 -1.50
C LYS A 270 -2.26 -16.26 -2.41
N ILE A 271 -1.27 -16.22 -3.30
CA ILE A 271 -1.24 -15.28 -4.44
C ILE A 271 -1.39 -16.09 -5.74
N GLU A 272 -2.27 -15.65 -6.64
CA GLU A 272 -2.41 -16.18 -8.00
C GLU A 272 -2.37 -14.99 -8.98
N LEU A 273 -1.19 -14.75 -9.55
CA LEU A 273 -0.98 -13.70 -10.54
C LEU A 273 -1.22 -14.27 -11.94
N ASN A 274 -2.18 -13.70 -12.66
CA ASN A 274 -2.46 -14.04 -14.05
C ASN A 274 -2.03 -12.88 -14.94
N LEU A 275 -1.38 -13.18 -16.06
CA LEU A 275 -1.09 -12.15 -17.06
C LEU A 275 -2.42 -11.67 -17.67
N PRO A 276 -2.60 -10.35 -17.87
CA PRO A 276 -3.82 -9.79 -18.47
C PRO A 276 -4.01 -10.14 -19.94
#